data_AF-A0A7K2INS2-F1
#
_entry.id   AF-A0A7K2INS2-F1
#
_cell.length_a   1.000
_cell.length_b   1.000
_cell.length_c   1.000
_cell.angle_alpha   90.00
_cell.angle_beta   90.00
_cell.angle_gamma   90.00
#
_symmetry.space_group_name_H-M   'P 1'
#
loop_
_entity.id
_entity.type
_entity.pdbx_description
1 polymer ?
#
loop_
_entity_poly.entity_id
_entity_poly.type
_entity_poly.pdbx_seq_one_letter_code
_entity_poly.pdbx_strand_id
1 'polypeptide(L)' 'MMNEHWKKSTYSDGGGGNCVEARAIDLGAAIRDTQNRGLAELSLPNAEWSALLHALRTR' A
#
# COMPACT_ATOMS: atom_id res chain seq x y z
N MET A 1 -18.01 -13.25 0.57
CA MET A 1 -17.01 -12.75 -0.40
C MET A 1 -16.36 -11.55 0.25
N MET A 2 -15.21 -11.74 0.89
CA MET A 2 -14.52 -10.67 1.60
C MET A 2 -14.00 -9.71 0.52
N ASN A 3 -14.64 -8.55 0.39
CA ASN A 3 -14.17 -7.49 -0.49
C ASN A 3 -12.85 -6.99 0.10
N GLU A 4 -11.75 -7.55 -0.39
CA GLU A 4 -10.41 -7.04 -0.15
C GLU A 4 -10.33 -5.68 -0.86
N HIS A 5 -10.82 -4.62 -0.21
CA HIS A 5 -10.91 -3.27 -0.77
C HIS A 5 -9.52 -2.63 -0.92
N TRP A 6 -8.73 -3.17 -1.84
CA TRP A 6 -7.49 -2.58 -2.33
C TRP A 6 -7.80 -1.27 -3.06
N LYS A 7 -7.09 -0.22 -2.69
CA LYS A 7 -7.13 1.08 -3.35
C LYS A 7 -5.82 1.29 -4.09
N LYS A 8 -5.88 1.35 -5.42
CA LYS A 8 -4.75 1.72 -6.28
C LYS A 8 -4.47 3.22 -6.15
N SER A 9 -3.20 3.59 -6.05
CA SER A 9 -2.78 4.99 -6.03
C SER A 9 -3.06 5.66 -7.37
N THR A 10 -3.61 6.88 -7.36
CA THR A 10 -3.83 7.72 -8.56
C THR A 10 -2.53 8.18 -9.22
N TYR A 11 -1.41 8.12 -8.49
CA TYR A 11 -0.07 8.40 -9.03
C TYR A 11 0.49 7.26 -9.87
N SER A 12 -0.21 6.12 -9.95
CA SER A 12 0.24 4.92 -10.68
C SER A 12 0.08 5.01 -12.21
N ASP A 13 -0.54 6.08 -12.74
CA ASP A 13 -0.94 6.16 -14.16
C ASP A 13 -0.05 7.12 -15.01
N GLY A 14 1.09 7.58 -14.48
CA GLY A 14 1.84 8.73 -15.01
C GLY A 14 3.15 8.48 -15.79
N GLY A 15 3.48 7.25 -16.20
CA GLY A 15 4.57 7.01 -17.17
C GLY A 15 5.95 6.61 -16.61
N GLY A 16 6.02 5.75 -15.57
CA GLY A 16 7.35 5.37 -15.05
C GLY A 16 7.46 4.25 -14.00
N GLY A 17 6.43 3.43 -13.78
CA GLY A 17 6.68 2.06 -13.31
C GLY A 17 6.63 1.73 -11.82
N ASN A 18 6.16 2.62 -10.93
CA ASN A 18 5.96 2.26 -9.51
C ASN A 18 4.47 2.33 -9.15
N CYS A 19 3.74 1.26 -9.48
CA CYS A 19 2.30 1.18 -9.20
C CYS A 19 2.07 0.53 -7.83
N VAL A 20 1.35 1.22 -6.94
CA VAL A 20 1.09 0.72 -5.58
C VAL A 20 -0.40 0.66 -5.26
N GLU A 21 -0.80 -0.34 -4.48
CA GLU A 21 -2.12 -0.42 -3.84
C GLU A 21 -1.98 -0.60 -2.34
N ALA A 22 -2.97 -0.10 -1.59
CA ALA A 22 -3.08 -0.33 -0.16
C ALA A 22 -4.50 -0.73 0.25
N ARG A 23 -4.64 -1.51 1.32
CA ARG A 23 -5.93 -1.75 2.01
C ARG A 23 -5.77 -1.60 3.52
N ALA A 24 -6.88 -1.29 4.19
CA ALA A 24 -6.97 -1.42 5.64
C ALA A 24 -7.09 -2.90 6.03
N ILE A 25 -6.46 -3.27 7.13
CA ILE A 25 -6.57 -4.56 7.81
C ILE A 25 -6.83 -4.31 9.31
N ASP A 26 -7.22 -5.33 10.07
CA ASP A 26 -7.72 -5.16 11.46
C ASP A 26 -6.80 -4.33 12.36
N LEU A 27 -5.47 -4.47 12.23
CA LEU A 27 -4.49 -3.77 13.06
C LEU A 27 -3.48 -2.94 12.25
N GLY A 28 -3.88 -2.44 11.08
CA GLY A 28 -3.03 -1.53 10.31
C GLY A 28 -3.36 -1.47 8.83
N ALA A 29 -2.31 -1.52 8.00
CA ALA A 29 -2.42 -1.42 6.56
C ALA A 29 -1.59 -2.48 5.86
N ALA A 30 -2.08 -2.92 4.72
CA ALA A 30 -1.31 -3.73 3.79
C ALA A 30 -0.99 -2.95 2.53
N ILE A 31 0.22 -3.11 2.02
CA ILE A 31 0.71 -2.48 0.79
C ILE A 31 1.24 -3.57 -0.14
N ARG A 32 0.98 -3.43 -1.43
CA ARG A 32 1.61 -4.27 -2.45
C ARG A 32 1.87 -3.50 -3.73
N ASP A 33 2.71 -4.10 -4.56
CA ASP A 33 2.90 -3.69 -5.94
C ASP A 33 1.68 -4.10 -6.80
N THR A 34 1.12 -3.15 -7.53
CA THR A 34 -0.07 -3.34 -8.38
C THR A 34 0.22 -4.29 -9.55
N GLN A 35 1.45 -4.30 -10.06
CA GLN A 35 1.87 -5.09 -11.22
C GLN A 35 2.25 -6.53 -10.81
N ASN A 36 2.69 -6.71 -9.56
CA ASN A 36 3.22 -7.97 -9.03
C ASN A 36 2.39 -8.50 -7.84
N ARG A 37 1.06 -8.49 -7.99
CA ARG A 37 0.09 -8.81 -6.90
C ARG A 37 0.28 -10.18 -6.25
N GLY A 38 0.87 -11.14 -6.97
CA GLY A 38 1.07 -12.52 -6.52
C GLY A 38 2.41 -12.77 -5.82
N LEU A 39 3.25 -11.74 -5.67
CA LEU A 39 4.52 -11.86 -4.95
C LEU A 39 4.29 -11.67 -3.45
N ALA A 40 4.68 -10.53 -2.90
CA ALA A 40 4.59 -10.25 -1.48
C ALA A 40 3.71 -9.02 -1.21
N GLU A 41 2.98 -9.10 -0.10
CA GLU A 41 2.27 -8.00 0.54
C GLU A 41 3.02 -7.63 1.81
N LEU A 42 3.26 -6.34 2.02
CA LEU A 42 3.77 -5.83 3.30
C LEU A 42 2.57 -5.53 4.19
N SER A 43 2.43 -6.29 5.27
CA SER A 43 1.49 -5.99 6.36
C SER A 43 2.20 -5.17 7.43
N LEU A 44 1.65 -3.98 7.70
CA LEU A 44 2.21 -3.01 8.62
C LEU A 44 1.23 -2.79 9.78
N PRO A 45 1.64 -3.04 11.03
CA PRO A 45 0.88 -2.61 12.19
C PRO A 45 0.65 -1.09 12.20
N ASN A 46 -0.37 -0.63 12.90
CA ASN A 46 -0.73 0.80 12.99
C ASN A 46 0.46 1.75 13.30
N ALA A 47 1.37 1.32 14.18
CA ALA A 47 2.56 2.11 14.53
C ALA A 47 3.52 2.25 13.33
N GLU A 48 3.80 1.15 12.63
CA GLU A 48 4.68 1.13 11.46
C GLU A 48 4.07 1.84 10.26
N TRP A 49 2.76 1.72 10.05
CA TRP A 49 2.07 2.49 9.02
C TRP A 49 2.18 4.00 9.27
N SER A 50 2.02 4.43 10.53
CA SER A 50 2.18 5.83 10.93
C SER A 50 3.63 6.32 10.76
N ALA A 51 4.61 5.49 11.14
CA ALA A 51 6.02 5.78 10.97
C ALA A 51 6.40 5.91 9.49
N LEU A 52 5.92 4.99 8.64
CA LEU A 52 6.12 5.03 7.19
C LEU A 52 5.58 6.33 6.58
N LEU A 53 4.33 6.70 6.88
CA LEU A 53 3.74 7.93 6.37
C LEU A 53 4.48 9.18 6.84
N HIS A 54 4.98 9.18 8.08
CA HIS A 54 5.81 10.27 8.59
C HIS A 54 7.12 10.39 7.81
N ALA A 55 7.85 9.28 7.65
CA ALA A 55 9.12 9.25 6.92
C ALA A 55 8.98 9.67 5.45
N LEU A 56 7.88 9.28 4.79
CA LEU A 56 7.61 9.65 3.39
C LEU A 56 7.22 11.12 3.21
N ARG A 57 6.58 11.76 4.21
CA ARG A 57 6.22 13.19 4.14
C ARG A 57 7.41 14.13 4.38
N THR A 58 8.46 13.64 5.04
CA THR A 58 9.67 14.41 5.35
C THR A 58 10.77 14.32 4.29
N ARG A 59 10.53 13.55 3.23
CA ARG A 59 11.42 13.41 2.08
C ARG A 59 10.86 14.17 0.88
#